data_AF-A0A377TCS0-F1
#
_entry.id   AF-A0A377TCS0-F1
#
_cell.length_a   1.000
_cell.length_b   1.000
_cell.length_c   1.000
_cell.angle_alpha   90.00
_cell.angle_beta   90.00
_cell.angle_gamma   90.00
#
_symmetry.space_group_name_H-M   'P 1'
#
loop_
_entity.id
_entity.type
_entity.pdbx_description
1 polymer ?
#
loop_
_entity_poly.entity_id
_entity_poly.type
_entity_poly.pdbx_seq_one_letter_code
_entity_poly.pdbx_strand_id
1 'polypeptide(L)' 'MIIGLAPEGKVTVWLQDVGNYPNYRVTPSSIKTLSGEQLDICKGITKHPNGYKYYGETPDFIKGKTYPYGNW' A
#
# COMPACT_ATOMS: atom_id res chain seq x y z
N MET A 1 -2.55 11.16 -6.00
CA MET A 1 -3.23 10.23 -5.06
C MET A 1 -2.16 9.37 -4.42
N ILE A 2 -2.17 9.24 -3.10
CA ILE A 2 -1.17 8.46 -2.36
C ILE A 2 -1.87 7.27 -1.71
N ILE A 3 -1.27 6.09 -1.81
CA ILE A 3 -1.79 4.84 -1.23
C ILE A 3 -0.70 4.23 -0.37
N GLY A 4 -1.02 3.91 0.88
CA GLY A 4 -0.16 3.20 1.82
C GLY A 4 -0.75 1.85 2.17
N LEU A 5 0.08 0.82 2.18
CA LEU A 5 -0.29 -0.56 2.54
C LEU A 5 0.55 -1.02 3.73
N ALA A 6 -0.10 -1.32 4.84
CA ALA A 6 0.52 -1.98 6.00
C ALA A 6 0.58 -3.51 5.80
N PRO A 7 1.45 -4.25 6.52
CA PRO A 7 1.62 -5.71 6.35
C PRO A 7 0.41 -6.49 6.78
N GLU A 8 -0.30 -5.92 7.76
CA GLU A 8 -1.62 -6.36 8.21
C GLU A 8 -2.69 -6.28 7.12
N GLY A 9 -2.35 -5.82 5.90
CA GLY A 9 -3.27 -5.73 4.77
C GLY A 9 -4.18 -4.51 4.81
N LYS A 10 -3.94 -3.57 5.73
CA LYS A 10 -4.72 -2.32 5.81
C LYS A 10 -4.21 -1.32 4.78
N VAL A 11 -5.15 -0.83 3.96
CA VAL A 11 -4.89 0.21 2.96
C VAL A 11 -5.36 1.55 3.51
N THR A 12 -4.51 2.56 3.40
CA THR A 12 -4.88 3.97 3.65
C THR A 12 -4.68 4.78 2.39
N VAL A 13 -5.63 5.66 2.08
CA VAL A 13 -5.62 6.51 0.88
C VAL A 13 -5.59 7.97 1.30
N TRP A 14 -4.80 8.76 0.58
CA TRP A 14 -4.76 10.21 0.72
C TRP A 14 -4.92 10.90 -0.64
N LEU A 15 -5.62 12.04 -0.62
CA LEU A 15 -5.48 13.04 -1.67
C LEU A 15 -4.10 13.67 -1.52
N GLN A 16 -3.39 13.74 -2.64
CA GLN A 16 -2.07 14.36 -2.69
C GLN A 16 -2.22 15.87 -2.46
N ASP A 17 -1.22 16.45 -1.82
CA ASP A 17 -1.06 17.88 -1.65
C ASP A 17 -1.17 18.65 -2.97
N VAL A 18 -1.66 19.88 -2.85
CA VAL A 18 -1.68 20.86 -3.93
C VAL A 18 -1.27 22.20 -3.34
N GLY A 19 -0.21 22.80 -3.85
CA GLY A 19 0.33 24.05 -3.29
C GLY A 19 0.76 23.89 -1.83
N ASN A 20 0.14 24.68 -0.94
CA ASN A 20 0.46 24.70 0.49
C ASN A 20 -0.47 23.82 1.36
N TYR A 21 -1.34 23.00 0.75
CA TYR A 21 -2.26 22.14 1.49
C TYR A 21 -1.63 20.77 1.76
N PRO A 22 -1.71 20.24 3.00
CA PRO A 22 -1.15 18.93 3.31
C PRO A 22 -1.99 17.80 2.68
N ASN A 23 -1.39 16.60 2.61
CA ASN A 23 -2.10 15.40 2.20
C ASN A 23 -3.34 15.15 3.06
N TYR A 24 -4.50 14.99 2.41
CA TYR A 24 -5.77 14.78 3.11
C TYR A 24 -6.14 13.30 3.13
N ARG A 25 -6.29 12.73 4.34
CA ARG A 25 -6.67 11.32 4.50
C ARG A 25 -8.12 11.11 4.10
N VAL A 26 -8.36 10.14 3.24
CA VAL A 26 -9.70 9.76 2.78
C VAL A 26 -10.13 8.48 3.50
N THR A 27 -11.37 8.45 3.99
CA THR A 27 -12.03 7.23 4.46
C THR A 27 -12.87 6.67 3.32
N PRO A 28 -12.42 5.62 2.61
CA PRO A 28 -13.18 5.04 1.52
C PRO A 28 -14.39 4.26 2.06
N SER A 29 -15.51 4.31 1.34
CA SER A 29 -16.70 3.51 1.66
C SER A 29 -16.49 2.01 1.42
N SER A 30 -15.67 1.65 0.42
CA SER A 30 -15.29 0.27 0.11
C SER A 30 -13.90 0.21 -0.52
N ILE A 31 -13.09 -0.77 -0.13
CA ILE A 31 -11.79 -1.07 -0.76
C ILE A 31 -11.81 -2.52 -1.23
N LYS A 32 -11.38 -2.77 -2.47
CA LYS A 32 -11.18 -4.11 -3.00
C LYS A 32 -9.76 -4.23 -3.55
N THR A 33 -9.02 -5.21 -3.05
CA THR A 33 -7.68 -5.55 -3.56
C THR A 33 -7.81 -6.73 -4.53
N LEU A 34 -7.14 -6.65 -5.66
CA LEU A 34 -7.10 -7.71 -6.68
C LEU A 34 -5.69 -8.30 -6.75
N SER A 35 -5.57 -9.58 -7.10
CA SER A 35 -4.29 -10.27 -7.25
C SER A 35 -4.33 -11.34 -8.35
N GLY A 36 -3.16 -11.74 -8.84
CA GLY A 36 -3.01 -12.76 -9.88
C GLY A 36 -3.83 -12.46 -11.13
N GLU A 37 -4.68 -13.41 -11.52
CA GLU A 37 -5.50 -13.35 -12.73
C GLU A 37 -6.60 -12.28 -12.69
N GLN A 38 -6.95 -11.77 -11.50
CA GLN A 38 -7.95 -10.73 -11.28
C GLN A 38 -7.41 -9.31 -11.51
N LEU A 39 -6.11 -9.15 -11.75
CA LEU A 39 -5.53 -7.85 -12.07
C LEU A 39 -5.96 -7.41 -13.48
N ASP A 40 -6.39 -6.15 -13.62
CA ASP A 40 -6.74 -5.59 -14.93
C ASP A 40 -5.56 -4.87 -15.60
N ILE A 41 -4.78 -4.12 -14.82
CA ILE A 41 -3.71 -3.24 -15.34
C ILE A 41 -2.33 -3.91 -15.27
N CYS A 42 -2.03 -4.59 -14.15
CA CYS A 42 -0.70 -5.11 -13.85
C CYS A 42 -0.53 -6.62 -14.15
N LYS A 43 -1.51 -7.22 -14.83
CA LYS A 43 -1.53 -8.67 -15.10
C LYS A 43 -0.37 -9.08 -16.00
N GLY A 44 0.40 -10.08 -15.57
CA GLY A 44 1.58 -10.54 -16.30
C GLY A 44 2.77 -9.57 -16.32
N ILE A 45 2.64 -8.37 -15.73
CA ILE A 45 3.73 -7.37 -15.64
C ILE A 45 4.60 -7.65 -14.42
N THR A 46 3.99 -8.04 -13.30
CA THR A 46 4.71 -8.28 -12.06
C THR A 46 5.47 -9.62 -12.09
N LYS A 47 6.76 -9.59 -11.70
CA LYS A 47 7.53 -10.81 -11.38
C LYS A 47 7.10 -11.47 -10.06
N HIS A 48 6.14 -10.86 -9.38
CA HIS A 48 5.58 -11.30 -8.10
C HIS A 48 4.07 -11.59 -8.27
N PRO A 49 3.71 -12.70 -8.93
CA PRO A 49 2.30 -13.03 -9.24
C PRO A 49 1.45 -13.24 -7.99
N ASN A 50 2.07 -13.67 -6.89
CA ASN A 50 1.42 -13.93 -5.60
C ASN A 50 1.67 -12.82 -4.56
N GLY A 51 2.03 -11.62 -5.02
CA GLY A 51 2.30 -10.47 -4.15
C GLY A 51 3.78 -10.27 -3.81
N TYR A 52 4.10 -9.05 -3.39
CA TYR A 52 5.46 -8.61 -3.09
C TYR A 52 5.94 -9.16 -1.75
N LYS A 53 7.14 -9.77 -1.72
CA LYS A 53 7.81 -10.18 -0.49
C LYS A 53 9.01 -9.28 -0.26
N TYR A 54 9.15 -8.78 0.96
CA TYR A 54 10.35 -8.04 1.36
C TYR A 54 11.51 -9.01 1.56
N TYR A 55 12.69 -8.66 1.04
CA TYR A 55 13.90 -9.47 1.11
C TYR A 55 15.03 -8.73 1.86
N GLY A 56 16.06 -9.48 2.24
CA GLY A 56 17.23 -8.98 2.94
C GLY A 56 16.88 -8.48 4.35
N GLU A 57 17.48 -7.37 4.75
CA GLU A 57 17.30 -6.76 6.08
C GLU A 57 16.04 -5.89 6.19
N THR A 58 15.32 -5.70 5.07
CA THR A 58 14.14 -4.83 5.02
C THR A 58 13.05 -5.26 6.01
N PRO A 59 12.67 -6.56 6.12
CA PRO A 59 11.71 -7.02 7.10
C PRO A 59 12.10 -6.66 8.54
N ASP A 60 13.37 -6.80 8.92
CA ASP A 60 13.83 -6.48 10.27
C ASP A 60 13.90 -4.98 10.50
N PHE A 61 14.27 -4.19 9.47
CA PHE A 61 14.28 -2.74 9.55
C PHE A 61 12.87 -2.14 9.73
N ILE A 62 11.85 -2.70 9.09
CA ILE A 62 10.49 -2.16 9.12
C ILE A 62 9.66 -2.69 10.30
N LYS A 63 10.02 -3.86 10.85
CA LYS A 63 9.32 -4.50 11.96
C LYS A 63 9.30 -3.62 13.21
N GLY A 64 8.13 -3.50 13.84
CA GLY A 64 7.89 -2.73 15.05
C GLY A 64 7.78 -1.22 14.84
N LYS A 65 7.85 -0.73 13.60
CA LYS A 65 7.71 0.71 13.31
C LYS A 65 6.26 1.09 13.03
N THR A 66 5.87 2.25 13.53
CA THR A 66 4.57 2.86 13.25
C THR A 66 4.68 3.80 12.06
N TYR A 67 3.88 3.54 11.04
CA TYR A 67 3.75 4.39 9.86
C TYR A 67 2.37 5.06 9.82
N PRO A 68 2.20 6.16 9.05
CA PRO A 68 0.90 6.82 8.91
C PRO A 68 -0.24 5.91 8.37
N TYR A 69 0.09 4.78 7.74
CA TYR A 69 -0.88 3.78 7.23
C TYR A 69 -1.06 2.55 8.13
N GLY A 70 -0.34 2.43 9.24
CA GLY A 70 -0.43 1.26 10.14
C GLY A 70 0.92 0.85 10.73
N ASN A 71 0.89 -0.16 11.58
CA ASN A 71 2.09 -0.74 12.17
C ASN A 71 2.65 -1.85 11.26
N TRP A 72 3.97 -1.95 11.24
CA TRP A 72 4.70 -3.05 10.59
C TRP A 72 5.26 -4.03 11.60
#